data_AF-A0A9D8XL54-F1
#
_entry.id   AF-A0A9D8XL54-F1
#
_cell.length_a   1.000
_cell.length_b   1.000
_cell.length_c   1.000
_cell.angle_alpha   90.00
_cell.angle_beta   90.00
_cell.angle_gamma   90.00
#
_symmetry.space_group_name_H-M   'P 1'
#
loop_
_entity.id
_entity.type
_entity.pdbx_description
1 polymer ?
#
loop_
_entity_poly.entity_id
_entity_poly.type
_entity_poly.pdbx_seq_one_letter_code
_entity_poly.pdbx_strand_id
1 'polypeptide(L)'
;MNMVDLKHFRHPQFRTAMSGFSFLLPRDWEITAYDLDDAEREGRFSFATEKGPMGQFSWRKINAAPDIERIIEEVHRRYLGEDTAPKIRFTRHANGRVYLAHTRQGERFYASVFNLSKMLLCEWIFDKYSKDMAELVVPMLDSFTDNAPDPATKRQFFALFGLEASLPEGYHFVDLEAVPTSVTMNFENAKHYKISVHRFGLADVYMQGADTANFYHRCLYARRYAIRDIRKLPPVNGCETVEIDYRARGKFGFDFLLGPWWHGFASAFYKKSENRIYAFEHLGSQFSKEREKLKDIFQQKLTAKD
;
A
#
# COMPACT_ATOMS: atom_id res chain seq x y z
N MET A 1 -22.80 -15.84 -5.72
CA MET A 1 -21.87 -14.78 -6.14
C MET A 1 -22.58 -13.46 -5.90
N ASN A 2 -22.45 -12.91 -4.70
CA ASN A 2 -23.22 -11.74 -4.28
C ASN A 2 -22.50 -10.48 -4.74
N MET A 3 -23.10 -9.77 -5.71
CA MET A 3 -22.77 -8.37 -5.96
C MET A 3 -23.09 -7.60 -4.69
N VAL A 4 -22.06 -7.06 -4.05
CA VAL A 4 -22.22 -6.05 -3.00
C VAL A 4 -22.71 -4.78 -3.69
N ASP A 5 -23.94 -4.37 -3.37
CA ASP A 5 -24.57 -3.15 -3.87
C ASP A 5 -23.86 -1.92 -3.28
N LEU A 6 -22.95 -1.33 -4.06
CA LEU A 6 -22.03 -0.25 -3.63
C LEU A 6 -22.69 1.14 -3.51
N LYS A 7 -24.02 1.24 -3.49
CA LYS A 7 -24.74 2.52 -3.65
C LYS A 7 -24.81 3.44 -2.40
N HIS A 8 -24.11 3.13 -1.30
CA HIS A 8 -24.23 3.91 -0.05
C HIS A 8 -22.92 4.46 0.55
N PHE A 9 -21.77 4.33 -0.10
CA PHE A 9 -20.52 4.90 0.43
C PHE A 9 -20.37 6.38 0.01
N ARG A 10 -20.79 7.30 0.89
CA ARG A 10 -20.69 8.77 0.68
C ARG A 10 -19.30 9.38 0.93
N HIS A 11 -18.25 8.57 1.08
CA HIS A 11 -16.87 9.07 1.25
C HIS A 11 -15.92 8.25 0.39
N PRO A 12 -15.12 8.85 -0.51
CA PRO A 12 -14.14 8.10 -1.29
C PRO A 12 -13.07 7.54 -0.34
N GLN A 13 -12.97 6.22 -0.25
CA GLN A 13 -12.03 5.51 0.62
C GLN A 13 -10.81 5.05 -0.19
N PHE A 14 -9.63 5.04 0.43
CA PHE A 14 -8.41 4.53 -0.21
C PHE A 14 -8.19 3.07 0.15
N ARG A 15 -7.90 2.23 -0.84
CA ARG A 15 -7.56 0.83 -0.57
C ARG A 15 -6.16 0.74 0.02
N THR A 16 -6.07 0.05 1.15
CA THR A 16 -4.82 -0.46 1.72
C THR A 16 -4.76 -1.94 1.38
N ALA A 17 -3.68 -2.39 0.75
CA ALA A 17 -3.49 -3.77 0.37
C ALA A 17 -2.03 -4.15 0.49
N MET A 18 -1.75 -5.16 1.30
CA MET A 18 -0.43 -5.73 1.41
C MET A 18 -0.56 -7.21 1.76
N SER A 19 0.29 -8.01 1.15
CA SER A 19 0.67 -9.37 1.59
C SER A 19 -0.42 -10.16 2.31
N GLY A 20 -1.48 -10.50 1.57
CA GLY A 20 -2.54 -11.40 2.03
C GLY A 20 -3.78 -10.72 2.60
N PHE A 21 -3.77 -9.40 2.85
CA PHE A 21 -4.96 -8.66 3.28
C PHE A 21 -5.19 -7.38 2.47
N SER A 22 -6.43 -6.93 2.46
CA SER A 22 -6.85 -5.64 1.93
C SER A 22 -8.05 -5.11 2.71
N PHE A 23 -8.11 -3.80 2.90
CA PHE A 23 -9.26 -3.08 3.43
C PHE A 23 -9.26 -1.63 2.92
N LEU A 24 -10.37 -0.92 3.11
CA LEU A 24 -10.57 0.47 2.72
C LEU A 24 -10.38 1.39 3.92
N LEU A 25 -9.48 2.37 3.80
CA LEU A 25 -9.28 3.41 4.81
C LEU A 25 -10.25 4.58 4.63
N PRO A 26 -10.77 5.15 5.72
CA PRO A 26 -11.45 6.45 5.68
C PRO A 26 -10.59 7.53 5.02
N ARG A 27 -11.22 8.45 4.28
CA ARG A 27 -10.53 9.43 3.43
C ARG A 27 -9.58 10.35 4.19
N ASP A 28 -9.99 10.73 5.39
CA ASP A 28 -9.29 11.66 6.28
C ASP A 28 -8.20 10.97 7.10
N TRP A 29 -8.10 9.64 7.02
CA TRP A 29 -7.07 8.86 7.70
C TRP A 29 -5.84 8.70 6.82
N GLU A 30 -4.69 8.93 7.42
CA GLU A 30 -3.38 8.72 6.81
C GLU A 30 -2.58 7.72 7.63
N ILE A 31 -1.77 6.91 6.95
CA ILE A 31 -0.73 6.13 7.61
C ILE A 31 0.39 7.11 7.98
N THR A 32 0.64 7.30 9.27
CA THR A 32 1.63 8.27 9.77
C THR A 32 2.91 7.61 10.27
N ALA A 33 2.86 6.32 10.58
CA ALA A 33 4.02 5.51 10.90
C ALA A 33 3.79 4.06 10.47
N TYR A 34 4.88 3.36 10.17
CA TYR A 34 4.87 1.96 9.81
C TYR A 34 6.09 1.25 10.40
N ASP A 35 5.94 -0.04 10.62
CA ASP A 35 7.00 -0.97 11.00
C ASP A 35 6.77 -2.26 10.24
N LEU A 36 7.78 -2.71 9.47
CA LEU A 36 7.67 -3.83 8.55
C LEU A 36 8.88 -4.74 8.76
N ASP A 37 8.64 -6.03 8.98
CA ASP A 37 9.70 -7.04 8.91
C ASP A 37 10.05 -7.33 7.44
N ASP A 38 11.33 -7.61 7.17
CA ASP A 38 11.90 -7.86 5.84
C ASP A 38 11.20 -9.02 5.09
N ALA A 39 10.57 -9.94 5.84
CA ALA A 39 9.87 -11.10 5.28
C ALA A 39 8.33 -10.95 5.25
N GLU A 40 7.82 -9.74 5.52
CA GLU A 40 6.38 -9.42 5.61
C GLU A 40 5.62 -10.37 6.56
N ARG A 41 6.32 -10.96 7.52
CA ARG A 41 5.74 -11.92 8.47
C ARG A 41 4.95 -11.20 9.53
N GLU A 42 5.37 -10.01 9.88
CA GLU A 42 4.68 -9.11 10.76
C GLU A 42 4.84 -7.67 10.31
N GLY A 43 3.98 -6.82 10.83
CA GLY A 43 4.16 -5.39 10.71
C GLY A 43 2.99 -4.63 11.29
N ARG A 44 3.09 -3.31 11.18
CA ARG A 44 2.24 -2.36 11.86
C ARG A 44 2.07 -1.10 11.03
N PHE A 45 0.86 -0.56 11.05
CA PHE A 45 0.53 0.79 10.58
C PHE A 45 -0.09 1.58 11.73
N SER A 46 0.30 2.83 11.87
CA SER A 46 -0.37 3.82 12.72
C SER A 46 -1.18 4.76 11.85
N PHE A 47 -2.43 5.01 12.24
CA PHE A 47 -3.33 5.89 11.52
C PHE A 47 -3.60 7.16 12.32
N ALA A 48 -3.65 8.29 11.64
CA ALA A 48 -4.06 9.56 12.21
C ALA A 48 -4.87 10.39 11.20
N THR A 49 -5.55 11.40 11.71
CA THR A 49 -6.10 12.51 10.93
C THR A 49 -5.37 13.80 11.33
N GLU A 50 -5.74 14.93 10.72
CA GLU A 50 -5.35 16.27 11.19
C GLU A 50 -5.71 16.53 12.67
N LYS A 51 -6.71 15.83 13.20
CA LYS A 51 -7.19 16.00 14.58
C LYS A 51 -6.44 15.13 15.59
N GLY A 52 -5.60 14.22 15.12
CA GLY A 52 -4.80 13.34 15.97
C GLY A 52 -4.92 11.84 15.63
N PRO A 53 -4.34 10.99 16.49
CA PRO A 53 -4.29 9.53 16.29
C PRO A 53 -5.68 8.90 16.25
N MET A 54 -5.85 7.91 15.38
CA MET A 54 -7.12 7.19 15.20
C MET A 54 -7.02 5.73 15.62
N GLY A 55 -5.88 5.11 15.37
CA GLY A 55 -5.65 3.74 15.76
C GLY A 55 -4.39 3.16 15.16
N GLN A 56 -4.22 1.87 15.39
CA GLN A 56 -3.12 1.08 14.90
C GLN A 56 -3.68 -0.18 14.26
N PHE A 57 -3.09 -0.61 13.15
CA PHE A 57 -3.28 -1.92 12.57
C PHE A 57 -1.99 -2.71 12.68
N SER A 58 -2.07 -3.98 13.00
CA SER A 58 -0.92 -4.88 12.98
C SER A 58 -1.32 -6.23 12.42
N TRP A 59 -0.38 -6.91 11.77
CA TRP A 59 -0.54 -8.28 11.32
C TRP A 59 0.66 -9.10 11.73
N ARG A 60 0.45 -10.40 11.87
CA ARG A 60 1.52 -11.38 12.09
C ARG A 60 1.12 -12.76 11.59
N LYS A 61 2.08 -13.48 11.03
CA LYS A 61 1.92 -14.90 10.69
C LYS A 61 1.97 -15.74 11.97
N ILE A 62 1.05 -16.70 12.08
CA ILE A 62 0.92 -17.60 13.23
C ILE A 62 0.86 -19.05 12.77
N ASN A 63 1.27 -19.98 13.62
CA ASN A 63 1.40 -21.39 13.23
C ASN A 63 0.12 -22.21 13.44
N ALA A 64 -0.86 -21.67 14.16
CA ALA A 64 -2.12 -22.34 14.48
C ALA A 64 -3.26 -21.33 14.50
N ALA A 65 -4.49 -21.81 14.28
CA ALA A 65 -5.67 -20.97 14.37
C ALA A 65 -5.81 -20.42 15.81
N PRO A 66 -5.98 -19.10 15.98
CA PRO A 66 -6.07 -18.49 17.29
C PRO A 66 -7.50 -18.53 17.82
N ASP A 67 -7.64 -18.54 19.14
CA ASP A 67 -8.88 -18.17 19.81
C ASP A 67 -8.94 -16.64 19.89
N ILE A 68 -9.62 -16.01 18.92
CA ILE A 68 -9.66 -14.56 18.76
C ILE A 68 -10.30 -13.87 19.97
N GLU A 69 -11.41 -14.41 20.48
CA GLU A 69 -12.13 -13.81 21.61
C GLU A 69 -11.23 -13.82 22.85
N ARG A 70 -10.57 -14.95 23.14
CA ARG A 70 -9.60 -15.05 24.25
C ARG A 70 -8.42 -14.09 24.09
N ILE A 71 -7.86 -13.95 22.89
CA ILE A 71 -6.75 -13.01 22.63
C ILE A 71 -7.18 -11.58 22.94
N ILE A 72 -8.36 -11.17 22.47
CA ILE A 72 -8.88 -9.82 22.72
C ILE A 72 -9.10 -9.59 24.22
N GLU A 73 -9.66 -10.56 24.95
CA GLU A 73 -9.86 -10.47 26.41
C GLU A 73 -8.52 -10.34 27.16
N GLU A 74 -7.50 -11.09 26.75
CA GLU A 74 -6.15 -10.98 27.33
C GLU A 74 -5.51 -9.61 27.06
N VAL A 75 -5.62 -9.10 25.83
CA VAL A 75 -5.10 -7.77 25.46
C VAL A 75 -5.80 -6.69 26.28
N HIS A 76 -7.13 -6.74 26.38
CA HIS A 76 -7.91 -5.77 27.13
C HIS A 76 -7.56 -5.76 28.63
N ARG A 77 -7.44 -6.94 29.26
CA ARG A 77 -7.02 -7.06 30.68
C ARG A 77 -5.64 -6.43 30.92
N ARG A 78 -4.67 -6.71 30.03
CA ARG A 78 -3.33 -6.13 30.14
C ARG A 78 -3.33 -4.61 30.05
N TYR A 79 -4.19 -4.04 29.19
CA TYR A 79 -4.29 -2.59 29.02
C TYR A 79 -4.92 -1.89 30.23
N LEU A 80 -5.91 -2.49 30.86
CA LEU A 80 -6.55 -1.90 32.04
C LEU A 80 -5.73 -2.10 33.32
N GLY A 81 -4.81 -3.07 33.35
CA GLY A 81 -4.00 -3.36 34.54
C GLY A 81 -4.82 -3.94 35.69
N GLU A 82 -6.02 -4.44 35.40
CA GLU A 82 -6.98 -4.96 36.38
C GLU A 82 -7.32 -6.42 36.08
N ASP A 83 -7.29 -7.27 37.11
CA ASP A 83 -7.78 -8.65 37.03
C ASP A 83 -9.32 -8.72 36.85
N THR A 84 -10.02 -7.61 37.10
CA THR A 84 -11.49 -7.48 36.99
C THR A 84 -11.91 -6.50 35.89
N ALA A 85 -11.29 -6.62 34.72
CA ALA A 85 -11.68 -5.86 33.54
C ALA A 85 -13.20 -5.96 33.26
N PRO A 86 -13.87 -4.88 32.83
CA PRO A 86 -15.27 -4.90 32.47
C PRO A 86 -15.55 -5.96 31.39
N LYS A 87 -16.76 -6.53 31.41
CA LYS A 87 -17.17 -7.49 30.38
C LYS A 87 -17.12 -6.84 28.99
N ILE A 88 -16.32 -7.42 28.10
CA ILE A 88 -16.20 -7.02 26.70
C ILE A 88 -17.45 -7.46 25.93
N ARG A 89 -17.92 -6.61 25.03
CA ARG A 89 -18.98 -6.94 24.06
C ARG A 89 -18.35 -7.23 22.71
N PHE A 90 -18.73 -8.36 22.13
CA PHE A 90 -18.28 -8.78 20.81
C PHE A 90 -19.40 -8.58 19.78
N THR A 91 -19.05 -8.01 18.64
CA THR A 91 -19.87 -7.94 17.43
C THR A 91 -19.06 -8.49 16.26
N ARG A 92 -19.72 -9.04 15.24
CA ARG A 92 -19.02 -9.62 14.07
C ARG A 92 -19.36 -8.84 12.79
N HIS A 93 -18.33 -8.61 11.96
CA HIS A 93 -18.34 -7.82 10.72
C HIS A 93 -17.71 -8.61 9.57
N ALA A 94 -17.77 -8.10 8.34
CA ALA A 94 -17.20 -8.72 7.14
C ALA A 94 -17.70 -10.17 6.91
N ASN A 95 -19.02 -10.37 6.94
CA ASN A 95 -19.69 -11.68 6.89
C ASN A 95 -19.28 -12.62 8.04
N GLY A 96 -19.05 -12.06 9.23
CA GLY A 96 -18.77 -12.83 10.44
C GLY A 96 -17.29 -13.13 10.69
N ARG A 97 -16.38 -12.59 9.88
CA ARG A 97 -14.94 -12.87 9.95
C ARG A 97 -14.19 -11.94 10.91
N VAL A 98 -14.60 -10.69 11.00
CA VAL A 98 -13.93 -9.68 11.81
C VAL A 98 -14.68 -9.55 13.15
N TYR A 99 -13.98 -9.78 14.24
CA TYR A 99 -14.48 -9.59 15.61
C TYR A 99 -14.20 -8.15 16.02
N LEU A 100 -15.24 -7.38 16.32
CA LEU A 100 -15.14 -6.05 16.91
C LEU A 100 -15.54 -6.14 18.39
N ALA A 101 -14.63 -5.74 19.25
CA ALA A 101 -14.73 -5.84 20.69
C ALA A 101 -14.66 -4.46 21.32
N HIS A 102 -15.65 -4.13 22.15
CA HIS A 102 -15.72 -2.85 22.83
C HIS A 102 -16.32 -3.01 24.23
N THR A 103 -16.02 -2.06 25.12
CA THR A 103 -16.48 -2.05 26.51
C THR A 103 -17.49 -0.94 26.77
N ARG A 104 -17.00 0.28 26.94
CA ARG A 104 -17.75 1.49 27.29
C ARG A 104 -17.38 2.63 26.35
N GLN A 105 -18.23 3.66 26.30
CA GLN A 105 -17.89 4.91 25.61
C GLN A 105 -16.62 5.52 26.20
N GLY A 106 -15.76 6.05 25.34
CA GLY A 106 -14.51 6.72 25.72
C GLY A 106 -13.33 5.77 25.96
N GLU A 107 -13.53 4.46 25.98
CA GLU A 107 -12.46 3.46 26.14
C GLU A 107 -11.96 2.96 24.77
N ARG A 108 -10.75 2.40 24.75
CA ARG A 108 -10.21 1.72 23.57
C ARG A 108 -11.09 0.57 23.15
N PHE A 109 -11.11 0.31 21.84
CA PHE A 109 -11.81 -0.83 21.28
C PHE A 109 -10.95 -1.50 20.22
N TYR A 110 -11.24 -2.76 19.96
CA TYR A 110 -10.33 -3.68 19.28
C TYR A 110 -11.07 -4.37 18.14
N ALA A 111 -10.39 -4.60 17.02
CA ALA A 111 -10.90 -5.52 16.01
C ALA A 111 -9.86 -6.58 15.69
N SER A 112 -10.28 -7.79 15.36
CA SER A 112 -9.36 -8.86 14.96
C SER A 112 -9.99 -9.80 13.94
N VAL A 113 -9.15 -10.30 13.02
CA VAL A 113 -9.53 -11.30 12.02
C VAL A 113 -8.37 -12.25 11.78
N PHE A 114 -8.69 -13.52 11.59
CA PHE A 114 -7.74 -14.53 11.20
C PHE A 114 -7.98 -14.95 9.75
N ASN A 115 -6.99 -14.69 8.88
CA ASN A 115 -6.95 -15.21 7.53
C ASN A 115 -6.29 -16.59 7.54
N LEU A 116 -7.11 -17.64 7.43
CA LEU A 116 -6.66 -19.03 7.43
C LEU A 116 -5.75 -19.35 6.23
N SER A 117 -6.04 -18.81 5.05
CA SER A 117 -5.28 -19.13 3.82
C SER A 117 -3.82 -18.66 3.87
N LYS A 118 -3.56 -17.60 4.62
CA LYS A 118 -2.22 -17.01 4.80
C LYS A 118 -1.67 -17.23 6.20
N MET A 119 -2.42 -17.91 7.07
CA MET A 119 -2.11 -18.08 8.48
C MET A 119 -1.76 -16.74 9.16
N LEU A 120 -2.57 -15.71 8.89
CA LEU A 120 -2.30 -14.33 9.27
C LEU A 120 -3.34 -13.82 10.27
N LEU A 121 -2.89 -13.43 11.46
CA LEU A 121 -3.71 -12.70 12.43
C LEU A 121 -3.57 -11.21 12.18
N CYS A 122 -4.68 -10.52 11.97
CA CYS A 122 -4.75 -9.09 11.76
C CYS A 122 -5.53 -8.45 12.92
N GLU A 123 -5.01 -7.38 13.48
CA GLU A 123 -5.50 -6.76 14.71
C GLU A 123 -5.55 -5.23 14.52
N TRP A 124 -6.65 -4.61 14.91
CA TRP A 124 -6.80 -3.16 15.01
C TRP A 124 -7.00 -2.77 16.47
N ILE A 125 -6.35 -1.67 16.86
CA ILE A 125 -6.55 -1.00 18.15
C ILE A 125 -6.96 0.44 17.86
N PHE A 126 -8.12 0.85 18.33
CA PHE A 126 -8.64 2.20 18.14
C PHE A 126 -8.65 2.96 19.48
N ASP A 127 -8.45 4.28 19.43
CA ASP A 127 -8.18 5.05 20.64
C ASP A 127 -9.40 5.19 21.57
N LYS A 128 -10.54 5.69 21.07
CA LYS A 128 -11.74 5.92 21.90
C LYS A 128 -12.99 5.50 21.18
N TYR A 129 -13.78 4.64 21.83
CA TYR A 129 -15.07 4.20 21.33
C TYR A 129 -16.09 5.32 21.47
N SER A 130 -16.65 5.74 20.35
CA SER A 130 -17.83 6.59 20.26
C SER A 130 -18.72 6.05 19.14
N LYS A 131 -19.98 6.49 19.11
CA LYS A 131 -20.90 6.10 18.04
C LYS A 131 -20.37 6.56 16.67
N ASP A 132 -19.91 7.79 16.59
CA ASP A 132 -19.34 8.38 15.37
C ASP A 132 -18.10 7.63 14.88
N MET A 133 -17.21 7.24 15.81
CA MET A 133 -16.03 6.44 15.48
C MET A 133 -16.44 5.04 15.00
N ALA A 134 -17.45 4.42 15.62
CA ALA A 134 -17.98 3.13 15.19
C ALA A 134 -18.56 3.20 13.77
N GLU A 135 -19.34 4.24 13.46
CA GLU A 135 -19.90 4.49 12.12
C GLU A 135 -18.81 4.66 11.04
N LEU A 136 -17.64 5.17 11.42
CA LEU A 136 -16.51 5.36 10.52
C LEU A 136 -15.69 4.07 10.31
N VAL A 137 -15.42 3.31 11.38
CA VAL A 137 -14.56 2.11 11.32
C VAL A 137 -15.29 0.86 10.84
N VAL A 138 -16.60 0.72 11.08
CA VAL A 138 -17.36 -0.48 10.65
C VAL A 138 -17.27 -0.69 9.13
N PRO A 139 -17.49 0.34 8.28
CA PRO A 139 -17.20 0.25 6.84
C PRO A 139 -15.80 -0.26 6.48
N MET A 140 -14.77 0.22 7.19
CA MET A 140 -13.39 -0.23 6.98
C MET A 140 -13.26 -1.72 7.33
N LEU A 141 -13.80 -2.15 8.46
CA LEU A 141 -13.76 -3.54 8.89
C LEU A 141 -14.55 -4.46 7.95
N ASP A 142 -15.73 -4.03 7.49
CA ASP A 142 -16.55 -4.77 6.52
C ASP A 142 -15.89 -4.94 5.16
N SER A 143 -15.03 -3.99 4.78
CA SER A 143 -14.25 -4.05 3.54
C SER A 143 -13.07 -5.03 3.59
N PHE A 144 -12.78 -5.62 4.76
CA PHE A 144 -11.65 -6.54 4.90
C PHE A 144 -11.80 -7.77 4.00
N THR A 145 -10.78 -8.03 3.21
CA THR A 145 -10.71 -9.18 2.32
C THR A 145 -9.31 -9.75 2.22
N ASP A 146 -9.23 -11.00 1.79
CA ASP A 146 -7.96 -11.65 1.49
C ASP A 146 -7.40 -11.03 0.21
N ASN A 147 -6.16 -10.56 0.26
CA ASN A 147 -5.45 -10.04 -0.89
C ASN A 147 -4.62 -11.17 -1.53
N ALA A 148 -5.33 -12.10 -2.15
CA ALA A 148 -4.73 -13.18 -2.93
C ALA A 148 -4.41 -12.71 -4.36
N PRO A 149 -3.40 -13.31 -5.02
CA PRO A 149 -3.17 -13.07 -6.43
C PRO A 149 -4.43 -13.38 -7.25
N ASP A 150 -4.74 -12.51 -8.22
CA ASP A 150 -5.85 -12.70 -9.14
C ASP A 150 -5.68 -14.05 -9.88
N PRO A 151 -6.66 -14.97 -9.83
CA PRO A 151 -6.51 -16.30 -10.41
C PRO A 151 -6.29 -16.30 -11.93
N ALA A 152 -6.88 -15.34 -12.65
CA ALA A 152 -6.87 -15.24 -14.10
C ALA A 152 -5.58 -14.57 -14.59
N THR A 153 -5.13 -13.51 -13.91
CA THR A 153 -3.94 -12.76 -14.32
C THR A 153 -2.66 -13.18 -13.61
N LYS A 154 -2.76 -13.94 -12.52
CA LYS A 154 -1.66 -14.30 -11.61
C LYS A 154 -0.90 -13.06 -11.13
N ARG A 155 -1.64 -12.01 -10.78
CA ARG A 155 -1.07 -10.75 -10.31
C ARG A 155 -1.45 -10.48 -8.87
N GLN A 156 -0.49 -10.00 -8.10
CA GLN A 156 -0.70 -9.57 -6.73
C GLN A 156 -0.84 -8.04 -6.67
N PHE A 157 -1.85 -7.59 -5.94
CA PHE A 157 -2.13 -6.18 -5.78
C PHE A 157 -1.49 -5.63 -4.50
N PHE A 158 -0.88 -4.44 -4.60
CA PHE A 158 -0.27 -3.71 -3.51
C PHE A 158 -0.82 -2.28 -3.53
N ALA A 159 -1.20 -1.78 -2.35
CA ALA A 159 -1.65 -0.41 -2.20
C ALA A 159 -1.29 0.14 -0.82
N LEU A 160 -0.41 1.14 -0.79
CA LEU A 160 0.06 1.79 0.43
C LEU A 160 0.38 3.26 0.13
N PHE A 161 0.11 4.16 1.08
CA PHE A 161 0.49 5.59 0.99
C PHE A 161 0.05 6.30 -0.32
N GLY A 162 -1.12 5.90 -0.85
CA GLY A 162 -1.67 6.44 -2.11
C GLY A 162 -0.92 5.98 -3.37
N LEU A 163 -0.06 4.97 -3.25
CA LEU A 163 0.48 4.20 -4.36
C LEU A 163 -0.31 2.92 -4.56
N GLU A 164 -0.51 2.54 -5.81
CA GLU A 164 -1.12 1.28 -6.20
C GLU A 164 -0.28 0.59 -7.28
N ALA A 165 -0.09 -0.72 -7.13
CA ALA A 165 0.65 -1.55 -8.08
C ALA A 165 0.01 -2.93 -8.19
N SER A 166 -0.09 -3.48 -9.40
CA SER A 166 -0.55 -4.85 -9.61
C SER A 166 0.55 -5.66 -10.31
N LEU A 167 1.37 -6.36 -9.55
CA LEU A 167 2.58 -6.97 -10.07
C LEU A 167 2.38 -8.44 -10.45
N PRO A 168 3.11 -8.96 -11.46
CA PRO A 168 3.12 -10.39 -11.75
C PRO A 168 3.55 -11.23 -10.54
N GLU A 169 3.04 -12.46 -10.47
CA GLU A 169 3.49 -13.47 -9.52
C GLU A 169 5.02 -13.64 -9.58
N GLY A 170 5.66 -13.71 -8.42
CA GLY A 170 7.11 -13.84 -8.27
C GLY A 170 7.84 -12.55 -7.90
N TYR A 171 7.20 -11.38 -8.03
CA TYR A 171 7.67 -10.17 -7.36
C TYR A 171 7.20 -10.19 -5.90
N HIS A 172 8.13 -9.97 -4.98
CA HIS A 172 7.85 -9.75 -3.55
C HIS A 172 8.20 -8.32 -3.20
N PHE A 173 7.56 -7.79 -2.16
CA PHE A 173 7.89 -6.46 -1.67
C PHE A 173 9.21 -6.55 -0.90
N VAL A 174 10.05 -5.53 -1.07
CA VAL A 174 11.40 -5.46 -0.49
C VAL A 174 11.41 -4.44 0.61
N ASP A 175 11.01 -3.22 0.28
CA ASP A 175 10.95 -2.12 1.24
C ASP A 175 9.92 -1.06 0.80
N LEU A 176 9.66 -0.17 1.75
CA LEU A 176 8.89 1.05 1.57
C LEU A 176 9.72 2.18 2.16
N GLU A 177 9.91 3.23 1.38
CA GLU A 177 10.43 4.51 1.83
C GLU A 177 9.29 5.53 1.77
N ALA A 178 8.68 5.85 2.92
CA ALA A 178 7.63 6.87 2.97
C ALA A 178 8.08 8.09 3.78
N VAL A 179 8.30 9.20 3.07
CA VAL A 179 8.49 10.53 3.63
C VAL A 179 7.38 11.47 3.14
N PRO A 180 7.10 12.61 3.81
CA PRO A 180 5.89 13.40 3.56
C PRO A 180 5.58 13.75 2.10
N THR A 181 6.63 13.99 1.29
CA THR A 181 6.50 14.38 -0.12
C THR A 181 6.98 13.32 -1.10
N SER A 182 7.51 12.19 -0.64
CA SER A 182 8.05 11.15 -1.50
C SER A 182 7.77 9.79 -0.90
N VAL A 183 7.12 8.93 -1.68
CA VAL A 183 6.86 7.55 -1.29
C VAL A 183 7.42 6.66 -2.39
N THR A 184 8.17 5.64 -2.01
CA THR A 184 8.65 4.59 -2.92
C THR A 184 8.29 3.23 -2.36
N MET A 185 7.66 2.38 -3.16
CA MET A 185 7.56 0.94 -2.90
C MET A 185 8.50 0.20 -3.84
N ASN A 186 9.38 -0.63 -3.28
CA ASN A 186 10.31 -1.43 -4.05
C ASN A 186 9.93 -2.91 -4.01
N PHE A 187 10.09 -3.56 -5.16
CA PHE A 187 9.78 -4.96 -5.35
C PHE A 187 10.92 -5.63 -6.12
N GLU A 188 11.14 -6.89 -5.81
CA GLU A 188 12.17 -7.69 -6.46
C GLU A 188 11.64 -9.09 -6.78
N ASN A 189 12.18 -9.74 -7.80
CA ASN A 189 11.88 -11.14 -8.10
C ASN A 189 13.10 -12.05 -7.92
N ALA A 190 12.94 -13.36 -8.07
CA ALA A 190 14.03 -14.32 -7.92
C ALA A 190 15.20 -14.14 -8.91
N LYS A 191 14.99 -13.38 -10.01
CA LYS A 191 16.04 -13.00 -10.98
C LYS A 191 16.70 -11.66 -10.65
N HIS A 192 16.35 -11.06 -9.52
CA HIS A 192 16.77 -9.73 -9.08
C HIS A 192 16.33 -8.60 -10.01
N TYR A 193 15.22 -8.78 -10.73
CA TYR A 193 14.59 -7.68 -11.47
C TYR A 193 13.85 -6.83 -10.47
N LYS A 194 14.00 -5.51 -10.62
CA LYS A 194 13.44 -4.55 -9.68
C LYS A 194 12.27 -3.81 -10.31
N ILE A 195 11.25 -3.59 -9.51
CA ILE A 195 10.18 -2.66 -9.80
C ILE A 195 10.13 -1.64 -8.67
N SER A 196 10.13 -0.37 -9.01
CA SER A 196 9.94 0.71 -8.05
C SER A 196 8.74 1.53 -8.45
N VAL A 197 7.85 1.80 -7.51
CA VAL A 197 6.68 2.64 -7.73
C VAL A 197 6.81 3.86 -6.83
N HIS A 198 6.71 5.05 -7.42
CA HIS A 198 7.00 6.31 -6.76
C HIS A 198 5.78 7.23 -6.78
N ARG A 199 5.60 7.98 -5.69
CA ARG A 199 4.71 9.13 -5.59
C ARG A 199 5.49 10.31 -5.04
N PHE A 200 5.56 11.38 -5.81
CA PHE A 200 6.09 12.68 -5.40
C PHE A 200 4.93 13.65 -5.21
N GLY A 201 4.74 14.14 -3.98
CA GLY A 201 3.85 15.24 -3.68
C GLY A 201 4.50 16.59 -3.96
N LEU A 202 3.71 17.67 -3.95
CA LEU A 202 4.19 19.04 -4.23
C LEU A 202 4.92 19.16 -5.57
N ALA A 203 4.42 18.46 -6.59
CA ALA A 203 5.03 18.36 -7.91
C ALA A 203 5.39 19.73 -8.50
N ASP A 204 4.48 20.71 -8.43
CA ASP A 204 4.70 22.07 -8.92
C ASP A 204 5.93 22.74 -8.29
N VAL A 205 6.16 22.51 -6.99
CA VAL A 205 7.30 23.06 -6.25
C VAL A 205 8.61 22.42 -6.73
N TYR A 206 8.62 21.12 -6.98
CA TYR A 206 9.81 20.40 -7.44
C TYR A 206 10.09 20.58 -8.94
N MET A 207 9.05 20.76 -9.74
CA MET A 207 9.15 21.01 -11.17
C MET A 207 9.68 22.42 -11.45
N GLN A 208 9.26 23.42 -10.66
CA GLN A 208 9.63 24.83 -10.86
C GLN A 208 9.33 25.32 -12.29
N GLY A 209 8.18 24.91 -12.83
CA GLY A 209 7.78 25.22 -14.21
C GLY A 209 8.45 24.37 -15.29
N ALA A 210 9.38 23.46 -14.94
CA ALA A 210 9.85 22.43 -15.86
C ALA A 210 8.75 21.40 -16.14
N ASP A 211 8.87 20.67 -17.24
CA ASP A 211 7.93 19.59 -17.58
C ASP A 211 8.26 18.27 -16.85
N THR A 212 7.34 17.30 -16.93
CA THR A 212 7.47 16.01 -16.24
C THR A 212 8.72 15.25 -16.72
N ALA A 213 9.06 15.37 -17.99
CA ALA A 213 10.25 14.75 -18.58
C ALA A 213 11.55 15.26 -17.95
N ASN A 214 11.70 16.58 -17.82
CA ASN A 214 12.88 17.19 -17.20
C ASN A 214 12.95 16.87 -15.71
N PHE A 215 11.84 16.92 -14.99
CA PHE A 215 11.79 16.54 -13.58
C PHE A 215 12.30 15.11 -13.41
N TYR A 216 11.74 14.15 -14.14
CA TYR A 216 12.09 12.75 -13.96
C TYR A 216 13.49 12.40 -14.46
N HIS A 217 13.96 13.06 -15.53
CA HIS A 217 15.35 12.99 -15.95
C HIS A 217 16.30 13.35 -14.79
N ARG A 218 16.02 14.43 -14.05
CA ARG A 218 16.84 14.81 -12.88
C ARG A 218 16.80 13.74 -11.78
N CYS A 219 15.65 13.12 -11.53
CA CYS A 219 15.53 12.02 -10.55
C CYS A 219 16.42 10.82 -10.94
N LEU A 220 16.35 10.36 -12.19
CA LEU A 220 17.17 9.24 -12.66
C LEU A 220 18.67 9.60 -12.70
N TYR A 221 19.01 10.83 -13.09
CA TYR A 221 20.38 11.31 -13.09
C TYR A 221 20.98 11.38 -11.69
N ALA A 222 20.21 11.80 -10.67
CA ALA A 222 20.65 11.80 -9.28
C ALA A 222 20.98 10.37 -8.78
N ARG A 223 20.31 9.35 -9.32
CA ARG A 223 20.61 7.92 -9.08
C ARG A 223 21.73 7.36 -9.97
N ARG A 224 22.41 8.22 -10.74
CA ARG A 224 23.51 7.90 -11.67
C ARG A 224 23.10 6.93 -12.78
N TYR A 225 21.84 6.99 -13.22
CA TYR A 225 21.39 6.19 -14.36
C TYR A 225 21.76 6.86 -15.67
N ALA A 226 22.22 6.06 -16.63
CA ALA A 226 22.56 6.51 -17.97
C ALA A 226 21.31 6.50 -18.86
N ILE A 227 20.74 7.67 -19.08
CA ILE A 227 19.53 7.85 -19.89
C ILE A 227 19.86 7.61 -21.36
N ARG A 228 19.01 6.86 -22.05
CA ARG A 228 19.17 6.45 -23.45
C ARG A 228 18.19 7.14 -24.37
N ASP A 229 16.94 7.23 -23.94
CA ASP A 229 15.86 7.81 -24.71
C ASP A 229 14.79 8.40 -23.79
N ILE A 230 14.11 9.45 -24.24
CA ILE A 230 13.02 10.11 -23.53
C ILE A 230 11.90 10.35 -24.55
N ARG A 231 10.73 9.79 -24.28
CA ARG A 231 9.55 9.91 -25.14
C ARG A 231 8.41 10.54 -24.36
N LYS A 232 7.98 11.71 -24.81
CA LYS A 232 6.70 12.28 -24.37
C LYS A 232 5.58 11.49 -25.04
N LEU A 233 4.66 10.98 -24.23
CA LEU A 233 3.52 10.22 -24.71
C LEU A 233 2.27 11.11 -24.76
N PRO A 234 1.26 10.73 -25.56
CA PRO A 234 -0.07 11.32 -25.45
C PRO A 234 -0.56 11.27 -24.00
N PRO A 235 -1.29 12.29 -23.52
CA PRO A 235 -1.79 12.32 -22.16
C PRO A 235 -2.64 11.08 -21.84
N VAL A 236 -2.32 10.41 -20.74
CA VAL A 236 -3.12 9.29 -20.22
C VAL A 236 -4.09 9.87 -19.19
N ASN A 237 -5.39 9.84 -19.48
CA ASN A 237 -6.45 10.45 -18.65
C ASN A 237 -6.19 11.92 -18.31
N GLY A 238 -5.72 12.69 -19.29
CA GLY A 238 -5.41 14.11 -19.12
C GLY A 238 -4.13 14.40 -18.32
N CYS A 239 -3.38 13.37 -17.91
CA CYS A 239 -2.10 13.53 -17.22
C CYS A 239 -0.95 13.58 -18.24
N GLU A 240 -0.05 14.54 -18.10
CA GLU A 240 1.21 14.55 -18.86
C GLU A 240 1.97 13.26 -18.57
N THR A 241 2.43 12.57 -19.61
CA THR A 241 3.07 11.26 -19.49
C THR A 241 4.39 11.23 -20.24
N VAL A 242 5.43 10.67 -19.61
CA VAL A 242 6.75 10.48 -20.21
C VAL A 242 7.23 9.06 -19.99
N GLU A 243 7.85 8.48 -21.00
CA GLU A 243 8.64 7.25 -20.91
C GLU A 243 10.13 7.55 -21.04
N ILE A 244 10.94 6.92 -20.20
CA ILE A 244 12.39 7.08 -20.22
C ILE A 244 13.03 5.71 -20.25
N ASP A 245 13.86 5.46 -21.26
CA ASP A 245 14.70 4.27 -21.31
C ASP A 245 16.08 4.63 -20.75
N TYR A 246 16.59 3.81 -19.83
CA TYR A 246 17.85 4.08 -19.15
C TYR A 246 18.66 2.80 -18.94
N ARG A 247 19.89 2.97 -18.45
CA ARG A 247 20.71 1.88 -17.94
C ARG A 247 21.24 2.20 -16.57
N ALA A 248 21.27 1.21 -15.69
CA ALA A 248 21.93 1.27 -14.39
C ALA A 248 23.11 0.30 -14.36
N ARG A 249 24.11 0.59 -13.53
CA ARG A 249 25.30 -0.25 -13.39
C ARG A 249 25.38 -0.83 -11.99
N GLY A 250 25.57 -2.15 -11.91
CA GLY A 250 25.68 -2.86 -10.63
C GLY A 250 24.37 -2.90 -9.83
N LYS A 251 24.39 -3.63 -8.69
CA LYS A 251 23.24 -3.77 -7.79
C LYS A 251 23.33 -2.82 -6.59
N PHE A 252 24.49 -2.74 -5.92
CA PHE A 252 24.78 -1.90 -4.74
C PHE A 252 26.30 -1.74 -4.51
N GLY A 253 26.73 -0.86 -3.59
CA GLY A 253 28.10 -0.85 -3.06
C GLY A 253 29.17 -0.49 -4.09
N PHE A 254 30.19 -1.33 -4.28
CA PHE A 254 31.23 -1.13 -5.32
C PHE A 254 30.82 -1.65 -6.71
N ASP A 255 29.67 -2.32 -6.83
CA ASP A 255 29.23 -2.91 -8.11
C ASP A 255 28.89 -1.85 -9.15
N PHE A 256 28.64 -0.59 -8.78
CA PHE A 256 28.46 0.47 -9.79
C PHE A 256 29.73 0.70 -10.63
N LEU A 257 30.91 0.28 -10.15
CA LEU A 257 32.18 0.41 -10.89
C LEU A 257 32.47 -0.76 -11.81
N LEU A 258 32.07 -1.99 -11.44
CA LEU A 258 32.50 -3.23 -12.11
C LEU A 258 31.34 -4.12 -12.56
N GLY A 259 30.12 -3.87 -12.08
CA GLY A 259 28.95 -4.67 -12.37
C GLY A 259 28.45 -4.52 -13.80
N PRO A 260 27.62 -5.48 -14.26
CA PRO A 260 27.03 -5.44 -15.58
C PRO A 260 26.07 -4.25 -15.72
N TRP A 261 25.84 -3.86 -16.97
CA TRP A 261 24.80 -2.89 -17.31
C TRP A 261 23.45 -3.58 -17.35
N TRP A 262 22.51 -3.00 -16.61
CA TRP A 262 21.11 -3.38 -16.61
C TRP A 262 20.33 -2.38 -17.43
N HIS A 263 19.37 -2.88 -18.21
CA HIS A 263 18.44 -2.04 -18.94
C HIS A 263 17.23 -1.75 -18.06
N GLY A 264 16.75 -0.52 -18.09
CA GLY A 264 15.57 -0.13 -17.37
C GLY A 264 14.66 0.76 -18.20
N PHE A 265 13.39 0.79 -17.81
CA PHE A 265 12.43 1.73 -18.34
C PHE A 265 11.68 2.37 -17.18
N ALA A 266 11.35 3.64 -17.34
CA ALA A 266 10.48 4.35 -16.43
C ALA A 266 9.30 4.95 -17.18
N SER A 267 8.16 5.03 -16.51
CA SER A 267 7.00 5.80 -16.95
C SER A 267 6.62 6.72 -15.80
N ALA A 268 6.56 8.02 -16.08
CA ALA A 268 6.16 9.02 -15.09
C ALA A 268 4.97 9.82 -15.62
N PHE A 269 4.04 10.14 -14.73
CA PHE A 269 2.87 10.95 -15.05
C PHE A 269 2.60 12.01 -14.00
N TYR A 270 2.20 13.20 -14.47
CA TYR A 270 1.86 14.31 -13.61
C TYR A 270 0.33 14.48 -13.51
N LYS A 271 -0.22 14.20 -12.33
CA LYS A 271 -1.63 14.40 -11.99
C LYS A 271 -1.80 15.77 -11.34
N LYS A 272 -2.03 16.79 -12.17
CA LYS A 272 -2.11 18.20 -11.76
C LYS A 272 -3.18 18.48 -10.69
N SER A 273 -4.33 17.80 -10.75
CA SER A 273 -5.42 17.98 -9.77
C SER A 273 -5.01 17.62 -8.34
N GLU A 274 -4.01 16.76 -8.18
CA GLU A 274 -3.48 16.35 -6.89
C GLU A 274 -2.13 16.98 -6.55
N ASN A 275 -1.56 17.77 -7.48
CA ASN A 275 -0.19 18.26 -7.40
C ASN A 275 0.82 17.13 -7.11
N ARG A 276 0.68 16.00 -7.83
CA ARG A 276 1.47 14.78 -7.64
C ARG A 276 2.02 14.22 -8.93
N ILE A 277 3.29 13.79 -8.88
CA ILE A 277 3.89 12.93 -9.91
C ILE A 277 3.90 11.51 -9.39
N TYR A 278 3.51 10.60 -10.24
CA TYR A 278 3.66 9.18 -9.98
C TYR A 278 4.60 8.62 -11.02
N ALA A 279 5.36 7.61 -10.62
CA ALA A 279 6.22 6.93 -11.57
C ALA A 279 6.35 5.45 -11.26
N PHE A 280 6.65 4.72 -12.32
CA PHE A 280 6.93 3.31 -12.32
C PHE A 280 8.28 3.12 -12.97
N GLU A 281 9.18 2.42 -12.30
CA GLU A 281 10.51 2.05 -12.81
C GLU A 281 10.63 0.54 -12.83
N HIS A 282 11.24 0.00 -13.89
CA HIS A 282 11.64 -1.39 -13.97
C HIS A 282 13.10 -1.49 -14.38
N LEU A 283 13.84 -2.38 -13.73
CA LEU A 283 15.24 -2.66 -14.02
C LEU A 283 15.44 -4.18 -14.17
N GLY A 284 15.81 -4.64 -15.37
CA GLY A 284 15.87 -6.07 -15.70
C GLY A 284 16.45 -6.36 -17.09
N SER A 285 16.77 -7.63 -17.37
CA SER A 285 17.44 -8.03 -18.63
C SER A 285 16.51 -8.33 -19.81
N GLN A 286 15.18 -8.36 -19.63
CA GLN A 286 14.21 -8.67 -20.69
C GLN A 286 13.33 -7.47 -21.08
N PHE A 287 13.97 -6.51 -21.74
CA PHE A 287 13.43 -5.17 -22.02
C PHE A 287 12.17 -5.13 -22.93
N SER A 288 11.94 -6.08 -23.84
CA SER A 288 10.90 -5.93 -24.88
C SER A 288 9.57 -6.64 -24.59
N LYS A 289 9.58 -7.86 -24.03
CA LYS A 289 8.35 -8.64 -23.78
C LYS A 289 7.69 -8.31 -22.44
N GLU A 290 8.47 -7.93 -21.42
CA GLU A 290 7.93 -7.56 -20.10
C GLU A 290 7.42 -6.12 -20.08
N ARG A 291 8.04 -5.22 -20.85
CA ARG A 291 7.65 -3.81 -20.95
C ARG A 291 6.17 -3.62 -21.31
N GLU A 292 5.69 -4.22 -22.39
CA GLU A 292 4.29 -4.08 -22.80
C GLU A 292 3.33 -4.66 -21.75
N LYS A 293 3.69 -5.79 -21.13
CA LYS A 293 2.89 -6.41 -20.05
C LYS A 293 2.83 -5.56 -18.78
N LEU A 294 3.91 -4.85 -18.46
CA LEU A 294 4.03 -3.97 -17.29
C LEU A 294 3.43 -2.57 -17.56
N LYS A 295 3.38 -2.11 -18.80
CA LYS A 295 2.72 -0.84 -19.18
C LYS A 295 1.21 -0.86 -18.94
N ASP A 296 0.55 -1.95 -19.34
CA ASP A 296 -0.89 -2.14 -19.13
C ASP A 296 -1.28 -2.06 -17.65
N ILE A 297 -0.38 -2.46 -16.75
CA ILE A 297 -0.60 -2.50 -15.29
C ILE A 297 -0.75 -1.10 -14.69
N PHE A 298 0.08 -0.15 -15.14
CA PHE A 298 0.13 1.19 -14.56
C PHE A 298 -0.91 2.12 -15.22
N GLN A 299 -1.20 1.90 -16.50
CA GLN A 299 -2.17 2.73 -17.26
C GLN A 299 -3.63 2.36 -16.96
N GLN A 300 -3.99 1.09 -16.76
CA GLN A 300 -5.38 0.65 -16.53
C GLN A 300 -5.98 1.11 -15.19
N LYS A 301 -5.16 1.52 -14.23
CA LYS A 301 -5.64 2.03 -12.93
C LYS A 301 -5.72 3.54 -12.83
N LEU A 302 -5.04 4.27 -13.73
CA LEU A 302 -5.31 5.69 -13.94
C LEU A 302 -6.65 5.91 -14.65
N THR A 303 -7.15 4.91 -15.38
CA THR A 303 -8.41 4.97 -16.14
C THR A 303 -9.65 4.67 -15.30
N ALA A 304 -9.50 4.21 -14.06
CA ALA A 304 -10.63 4.09 -13.15
C ALA A 304 -11.03 5.51 -12.72
N LYS A 305 -12.04 6.07 -13.39
CA LYS A 305 -12.73 7.28 -12.93
C LYS A 305 -13.23 7.02 -11.51
N ASP A 306 -12.84 7.89 -10.57
CA ASP A 306 -13.65 8.13 -9.37
C ASP A 306 -15.06 8.57 -9.78
#